data_AF-A0A5N5SJ35-F1
#
_entry.id   AF-A0A5N5SJ35-F1
#
_cell.length_a   1.000
_cell.length_b   1.000
_cell.length_c   1.000
_cell.angle_alpha   90.00
_cell.angle_beta   90.00
_cell.angle_gamma   90.00
#
_symmetry.space_group_name_H-M   'P 1'
#
loop_
_entity.id
_entity.type
_entity.pdbx_description
1 polymer ?
#
loop_
_entity_poly.entity_id
_entity_poly.type
_entity_poly.pdbx_seq_one_letter_code
_entity_poly.pdbx_strand_id
1 'polypeptide(L)'
;GICYVTKIEDIAKVKLLMEELNKFQICLYVVVPELPKSALVEWQTWAHISNPNFIYEETKFERSRFNVFFRQRSSRDGLVCSLIATISCNDFEASKSEFEELVSYCIEKANKKSKNKNISLTIYHCPTISSAFISNSVKNKFNVSTFVIPVLSIEDDNTLLAIVLTKY
;
A
#
# COMPACT_ATOMS: atom_id res chain seq x y z
N GLY A 1 -6.86 0.13 5.27
CA GLY A 1 -7.95 -0.46 4.47
C GLY A 1 -7.57 -0.44 3.02
N ILE A 2 -8.37 -1.09 2.20
CA ILE A 2 -8.26 -1.09 0.75
C ILE A 2 -9.63 -0.78 0.20
N CYS A 3 -9.68 0.14 -0.75
CA CYS A 3 -10.85 0.50 -1.50
C CYS A 3 -10.65 0.04 -2.93
N TYR A 4 -11.45 -0.94 -3.35
CA TYR A 4 -11.49 -1.39 -4.73
C TYR A 4 -12.56 -0.58 -5.46
N VAL A 5 -12.21 -0.04 -6.63
CA VAL A 5 -13.15 0.69 -7.50
C VAL A 5 -13.06 0.13 -8.91
N THR A 6 -14.13 0.26 -9.70
CA THR A 6 -14.12 -0.18 -11.10
C THR A 6 -13.62 0.89 -12.07
N LYS A 7 -13.58 2.16 -11.66
CA LYS A 7 -13.16 3.31 -12.48
C LYS A 7 -12.26 4.24 -11.67
N ILE A 8 -11.19 4.73 -12.29
CA ILE A 8 -10.24 5.63 -11.63
C ILE A 8 -10.87 6.98 -11.26
N GLU A 9 -11.78 7.47 -12.11
CA GLU A 9 -12.50 8.74 -11.93
C GLU A 9 -13.32 8.80 -10.63
N ASP A 10 -13.72 7.64 -10.11
CA ASP A 10 -14.52 7.56 -8.89
C ASP A 10 -13.67 7.65 -7.61
N ILE A 11 -12.34 7.49 -7.69
CA ILE A 11 -11.45 7.55 -6.51
C ILE A 11 -11.62 8.85 -5.74
N ALA A 12 -11.71 10.00 -6.42
CA ALA A 12 -11.86 11.30 -5.76
C ALA A 12 -13.15 11.38 -4.92
N LYS A 13 -14.27 10.91 -5.45
CA LYS A 13 -15.57 10.89 -4.75
C LYS A 13 -15.53 9.95 -3.55
N VAL A 14 -14.93 8.79 -3.76
CA VAL A 14 -14.84 7.71 -2.77
C VAL A 14 -13.90 8.10 -1.60
N LYS A 15 -12.83 8.86 -1.89
CA LYS A 15 -11.98 9.49 -0.87
C LYS A 15 -12.77 10.45 0.03
N LEU A 16 -13.55 11.36 -0.56
CA LEU A 16 -14.38 12.31 0.20
C LEU A 16 -15.37 11.57 1.13
N LEU A 17 -16.05 10.53 0.62
CA LEU A 17 -16.96 9.72 1.43
C LEU A 17 -16.24 9.05 2.61
N MET A 18 -15.01 8.55 2.42
CA MET A 18 -14.24 7.96 3.51
C MET A 18 -13.79 9.01 4.53
N GLU A 19 -13.41 10.20 4.09
CA GLU A 19 -13.04 11.30 4.99
C GLU A 19 -14.21 11.74 5.87
N GLU A 20 -15.43 11.79 5.31
CA GLU A 20 -16.67 12.06 6.06
C GLU A 20 -16.98 10.97 7.09
N LEU A 21 -16.78 9.70 6.74
CA LEU A 21 -17.04 8.57 7.63
C LEU A 21 -15.96 8.43 8.72
N ASN A 22 -14.69 8.56 8.33
CA ASN A 22 -13.54 8.39 9.21
C ASN A 22 -12.27 9.01 8.62
N LYS A 23 -12.03 10.28 8.96
CA LYS A 23 -10.80 11.02 8.63
C LYS A 23 -9.48 10.38 9.07
N PHE A 24 -9.50 9.38 9.96
CA PHE A 24 -8.30 8.70 10.45
C PHE A 24 -8.04 7.35 9.77
N GLN A 25 -8.92 6.94 8.86
CA GLN A 25 -8.77 5.69 8.13
C GLN A 25 -7.76 5.86 7.00
N ILE A 26 -6.67 5.09 7.07
CA ILE A 26 -5.76 4.96 5.93
C ILE A 26 -6.37 3.96 4.93
N CYS A 27 -6.61 4.40 3.70
CA CYS A 27 -7.08 3.53 2.62
C CYS A 27 -6.18 3.63 1.39
N LEU A 28 -5.75 2.49 0.86
CA LEU A 28 -5.22 2.38 -0.49
C LEU A 28 -6.39 2.29 -1.46
N TYR A 29 -6.34 3.04 -2.56
CA TYR A 29 -7.36 2.98 -3.61
C TYR A 29 -6.80 2.24 -4.82
N VAL A 30 -7.48 1.19 -5.26
CA VAL A 30 -7.05 0.37 -6.40
C VAL A 30 -8.19 0.19 -7.39
N VAL A 31 -7.85 0.24 -8.68
CA VAL A 31 -8.80 0.05 -9.77
C VAL A 31 -8.76 -1.41 -10.22
N VAL A 32 -9.90 -2.07 -10.22
CA VAL A 32 -10.05 -3.49 -10.60
C VAL A 32 -11.04 -3.60 -11.78
N PRO A 33 -10.93 -4.65 -12.62
CA PRO A 33 -11.79 -4.77 -13.80
C PRO A 33 -13.26 -4.95 -13.47
N GLU A 34 -13.57 -5.67 -12.39
CA GLU A 34 -14.94 -5.93 -11.95
C GLU A 34 -14.97 -6.20 -10.44
N LEU A 35 -16.12 -5.93 -9.82
CA LEU A 35 -16.42 -6.30 -8.45
C LEU A 35 -17.67 -7.20 -8.38
N PRO A 36 -17.82 -8.02 -7.33
CA PRO A 36 -18.99 -8.87 -7.16
C PRO A 36 -20.31 -8.10 -7.29
N LYS A 37 -21.29 -8.72 -7.95
CA LYS A 37 -22.62 -8.13 -8.20
C LYS A 37 -22.58 -6.80 -8.96
N SER A 38 -21.54 -6.58 -9.77
CA SER A 38 -21.33 -5.35 -10.54
C SER A 38 -21.33 -4.09 -9.66
N ALA A 39 -20.82 -4.21 -8.43
CA ALA A 39 -20.63 -3.07 -7.55
C ALA A 39 -19.61 -2.09 -8.16
N LEU A 40 -19.78 -0.80 -7.85
CA LEU A 40 -18.82 0.24 -8.29
C LEU A 40 -17.63 0.38 -7.33
N VAL A 41 -17.86 0.05 -6.05
CA VAL A 41 -16.91 0.25 -4.95
C VAL A 41 -17.06 -0.89 -3.94
N GLU A 42 -15.93 -1.41 -3.46
CA GLU A 42 -15.86 -2.35 -2.34
C GLU A 42 -14.80 -1.89 -1.32
N TRP A 43 -15.15 -1.92 -0.04
CA TRP A 43 -14.27 -1.51 1.05
C TRP A 43 -13.85 -2.70 1.90
N GLN A 44 -12.54 -2.93 1.96
CA GLN A 44 -11.93 -3.84 2.91
C GLN A 44 -11.24 -3.04 4.03
N THR A 45 -11.66 -3.24 5.27
CA THR A 45 -11.13 -2.48 6.41
C THR A 45 -10.57 -3.39 7.50
N TRP A 46 -9.60 -2.88 8.25
CA TRP A 46 -9.07 -3.53 9.44
C TRP A 46 -9.23 -2.60 10.64
N ALA A 47 -9.99 -3.09 11.62
CA ALA A 47 -10.20 -2.42 12.90
C ALA A 47 -9.46 -3.15 14.01
N HIS A 48 -9.02 -2.40 15.01
CA HIS A 48 -8.51 -2.97 16.25
C HIS A 48 -9.60 -2.89 17.31
N ILE A 49 -9.92 -4.01 17.95
CA ILE A 49 -11.06 -4.12 18.86
C ILE A 49 -10.91 -3.18 20.07
N SER A 50 -9.71 -3.09 20.63
CA SER A 50 -9.48 -2.40 21.92
C SER A 50 -8.74 -1.07 21.82
N ASN A 51 -8.41 -0.61 20.61
CA ASN A 51 -7.67 0.64 20.44
C ASN A 51 -8.39 1.56 19.44
N PRO A 52 -9.21 2.50 19.94
CA PRO A 52 -9.85 3.50 19.10
C PRO A 52 -8.90 4.63 18.68
N ASN A 53 -7.70 4.70 19.26
CA ASN A 53 -6.80 5.83 19.13
C ASN A 53 -5.49 5.44 18.43
N PHE A 54 -5.38 5.83 17.17
CA PHE A 54 -4.17 5.68 16.38
C PHE A 54 -3.54 7.03 16.08
N ILE A 55 -2.21 7.03 15.99
CA ILE A 55 -1.45 8.15 15.46
C ILE A 55 -1.29 7.93 13.96
N TYR A 56 -1.64 8.95 13.19
CA TYR A 56 -1.51 8.98 11.74
C TYR A 56 -0.30 9.83 11.35
N GLU A 57 0.49 9.32 10.40
CA GLU A 57 1.65 10.04 9.86
C GLU A 57 1.72 9.81 8.35
N GLU A 58 1.80 10.92 7.60
CA GLU A 58 2.14 10.92 6.18
C GLU A 58 3.55 11.46 5.98
N THR A 59 4.37 10.75 5.21
CA THR A 59 5.70 11.23 4.84
C THR A 59 5.95 10.98 3.35
N LYS A 60 6.40 12.02 2.65
CA LYS A 60 6.89 11.91 1.27
C LYS A 60 8.41 11.75 1.30
N PHE A 61 8.93 10.88 0.44
CA PHE A 61 10.35 10.71 0.20
C PHE A 61 10.61 10.64 -1.30
N GLU A 62 11.66 11.31 -1.75
CA GLU A 62 12.10 11.28 -3.14
C GLU A 62 13.39 10.46 -3.23
N ARG A 63 13.41 9.49 -4.14
CA ARG A 63 14.58 8.62 -4.36
C ARG A 63 14.82 8.46 -5.84
N SER A 64 15.92 9.03 -6.33
CA SER A 64 16.21 9.08 -7.76
C SER A 64 15.01 9.71 -8.50
N ARG A 65 14.36 8.95 -9.39
CA ARG A 65 13.15 9.35 -10.14
C ARG A 65 11.82 8.92 -9.51
N PHE A 66 11.85 8.25 -8.36
CA PHE A 66 10.65 7.75 -7.69
C PHE A 66 10.20 8.70 -6.58
N ASN A 67 8.89 8.94 -6.53
CA ASN A 67 8.22 9.54 -5.38
C ASN A 67 7.62 8.41 -4.55
N VAL A 68 7.97 8.37 -3.27
CA VAL A 68 7.45 7.38 -2.32
C VAL A 68 6.63 8.09 -1.26
N PHE A 69 5.36 7.74 -1.16
CA PHE A 69 4.47 8.27 -0.14
C PHE A 69 4.16 7.18 0.88
N PHE A 70 4.45 7.47 2.13
CA PHE A 70 4.14 6.61 3.26
C PHE A 70 2.95 7.14 4.01
N ARG A 71 1.98 6.27 4.26
CA ARG A 71 0.89 6.49 5.19
C ARG A 71 0.94 5.43 6.27
N GLN A 72 1.21 5.87 7.49
CA GLN A 72 1.50 5.00 8.61
C GLN A 72 0.44 5.14 9.69
N ARG A 73 0.03 4.00 10.26
CA ARG A 73 -0.79 3.93 11.47
C ARG A 73 0.01 3.30 12.60
N SER A 74 0.14 4.02 13.70
CA SER A 74 0.85 3.56 14.90
C SER A 74 -0.04 3.55 16.13
N SER A 75 0.19 2.61 17.04
CA SER A 75 -0.41 2.64 18.38
C SER A 75 0.14 3.82 19.20
N ARG A 76 -0.52 4.16 20.31
CA ARG A 76 -0.02 5.17 21.25
C ARG A 76 1.36 4.84 21.79
N ASP A 77 1.66 3.56 21.96
CA ASP A 77 2.98 3.07 22.41
C ASP A 77 4.04 3.12 21.29
N GLY A 78 3.71 3.70 20.14
CA GLY A 78 4.62 3.92 19.02
C GLY A 78 4.85 2.70 18.13
N LEU A 79 4.08 1.62 18.30
CA LEU A 79 4.19 0.43 17.44
C LEU A 79 3.47 0.68 16.10
N VAL A 80 4.21 0.57 14.99
CA VAL A 80 3.62 0.64 13.64
C VAL A 80 2.73 -0.58 13.42
N CYS A 81 1.42 -0.36 13.29
CA CYS A 81 0.40 -1.39 13.07
C CYS A 81 0.15 -1.64 11.57
N SER A 82 0.21 -0.59 10.76
CA SER A 82 -0.01 -0.66 9.32
C SER A 82 0.83 0.40 8.62
N LEU A 83 1.37 0.07 7.46
CA LEU A 83 2.07 0.99 6.59
C LEU A 83 1.60 0.78 5.15
N ILE A 84 1.18 1.84 4.48
CA ILE A 84 0.92 1.85 3.05
C ILE A 84 2.01 2.70 2.41
N ALA A 85 2.75 2.14 1.47
CA ALA A 85 3.74 2.86 0.67
C ALA A 85 3.29 2.86 -0.79
N THR A 86 2.99 4.01 -1.36
CA THR A 86 2.76 4.17 -2.80
C THR A 86 4.01 4.69 -3.47
N ILE A 87 4.34 4.12 -4.62
CA ILE A 87 5.51 4.48 -5.42
C ILE A 87 4.98 4.96 -6.76
N SER A 88 5.22 6.24 -7.04
CA SER A 88 4.90 6.86 -8.32
C SER A 88 6.16 7.26 -9.07
N CYS A 89 6.09 7.13 -10.38
CA CYS A 89 7.11 7.57 -11.31
C CYS A 89 6.43 7.95 -12.62
N ASN A 90 6.97 8.97 -13.28
CA ASN A 90 6.49 9.37 -14.60
C ASN A 90 6.99 8.44 -15.70
N ASP A 91 7.84 7.46 -15.35
CA ASP A 91 8.54 6.58 -16.27
C ASP A 91 8.35 5.12 -15.83
N PHE A 92 7.89 4.26 -16.74
CA PHE A 92 7.23 2.99 -16.40
C PHE A 92 8.19 1.82 -16.12
N GLU A 93 9.49 2.01 -16.29
CA GLU A 93 10.48 0.93 -16.16
C GLU A 93 11.31 1.07 -14.88
N ALA A 94 10.91 0.44 -13.78
CA ALA A 94 11.77 0.30 -12.60
C ALA A 94 12.79 -0.83 -12.78
N SER A 95 14.08 -0.54 -12.59
CA SER A 95 15.12 -1.58 -12.58
C SER A 95 15.01 -2.48 -11.34
N LYS A 96 15.59 -3.68 -11.40
CA LYS A 96 15.58 -4.64 -10.28
C LYS A 96 16.16 -4.06 -9.00
N SER A 97 17.30 -3.36 -9.12
CA SER A 97 17.98 -2.75 -7.99
C SER A 97 17.15 -1.65 -7.34
N GLU A 98 16.50 -0.79 -8.13
CA GLU A 98 15.64 0.28 -7.61
C GLU A 98 14.45 -0.30 -6.84
N PHE A 99 13.79 -1.33 -7.39
CA PHE A 99 12.66 -1.99 -6.73
C PHE A 99 13.08 -2.65 -5.40
N GLU A 100 14.18 -3.40 -5.41
CA GLU A 100 14.70 -4.07 -4.21
C GLU A 100 15.06 -3.06 -3.11
N GLU A 101 15.65 -1.92 -3.48
CA GLU A 101 15.97 -0.83 -2.54
C GLU A 101 14.70 -0.25 -1.91
N LEU A 102 13.68 0.05 -2.73
CA LEU A 102 12.41 0.61 -2.26
C LEU A 102 11.68 -0.32 -1.29
N VAL A 103 11.57 -1.61 -1.64
CA VAL A 103 10.97 -2.62 -0.75
C VAL A 103 11.76 -2.73 0.56
N SER A 104 13.09 -2.78 0.48
CA SER A 104 13.95 -2.86 1.67
C SER A 104 13.71 -1.68 2.60
N TYR A 105 13.68 -0.47 2.04
CA TYR A 105 13.41 0.74 2.80
C TYR A 105 12.01 0.72 3.46
N CYS A 106 10.97 0.27 2.75
CA CYS A 106 9.62 0.15 3.32
C CYS A 106 9.58 -0.82 4.50
N ILE A 107 10.24 -1.98 4.35
CA ILE A 107 10.32 -3.01 5.40
C ILE A 107 11.13 -2.51 6.59
N GLU A 108 12.28 -1.88 6.37
CA GLU A 108 13.11 -1.29 7.44
C GLU A 108 12.35 -0.21 8.22
N LYS A 109 11.62 0.66 7.51
CA LYS A 109 10.79 1.69 8.15
C LYS A 109 9.68 1.07 9.00
N ALA A 110 9.05 -0.02 8.52
CA ALA A 110 8.10 -0.79 9.30
C ALA A 110 8.76 -1.54 10.48
N ASN A 111 10.00 -2.02 10.33
CA ASN A 111 10.71 -2.85 11.31
C ASN A 111 11.43 -2.08 12.42
N LYS A 112 11.81 -0.82 12.20
CA LYS A 112 12.59 0.00 13.15
C LYS A 112 11.99 0.12 14.57
N LYS A 113 10.75 -0.33 14.81
CA LYS A 113 10.09 -0.26 16.13
C LYS A 113 9.45 -1.58 16.63
N SER A 114 9.53 -2.71 15.93
CA SER A 114 8.57 -3.82 16.16
C SER A 114 9.07 -5.17 16.66
N LYS A 115 10.31 -5.32 17.14
CA LYS A 115 10.77 -6.54 17.83
C LYS A 115 10.38 -7.88 17.14
N ASN A 116 10.53 -7.99 15.80
CA ASN A 116 10.34 -9.24 15.03
C ASN A 116 8.95 -9.91 15.12
N LYS A 117 7.87 -9.19 14.79
CA LYS A 117 6.54 -9.81 14.54
C LYS A 117 6.36 -10.27 13.09
N ASN A 118 5.42 -11.19 12.87
CA ASN A 118 5.02 -11.66 11.54
C ASN A 118 4.45 -10.50 10.71
N ILE A 119 5.11 -10.19 9.58
CA ILE A 119 4.68 -9.16 8.63
C ILE A 119 4.11 -9.87 7.40
N SER A 120 2.92 -9.46 6.96
CA SER A 120 2.48 -9.73 5.59
C SER A 120 2.71 -8.51 4.72
N LEU A 121 3.19 -8.80 3.52
CA LEU A 121 3.44 -7.87 2.46
C LEU A 121 2.44 -8.12 1.33
N THR A 122 1.52 -7.20 1.10
CA THR A 122 0.65 -7.23 -0.08
C THR A 122 1.12 -6.15 -1.04
N ILE A 123 1.47 -6.56 -2.26
CA ILE A 123 1.97 -5.67 -3.31
C ILE A 123 0.92 -5.58 -4.41
N TYR A 124 0.37 -4.39 -4.60
CA TYR A 124 -0.47 -4.04 -5.72
C TYR A 124 0.41 -3.44 -6.81
N HIS A 125 0.25 -3.90 -8.05
CA HIS A 125 1.04 -3.41 -9.15
C HIS A 125 0.21 -3.21 -10.41
N CYS A 126 0.56 -2.19 -11.18
CA CYS A 126 0.04 -2.01 -12.53
C CYS A 126 0.62 -3.09 -13.47
N PRO A 127 -0.08 -3.44 -14.57
CA PRO A 127 0.30 -4.57 -15.42
C PRO A 127 1.62 -4.34 -16.19
N THR A 128 2.09 -3.09 -16.22
CA THR A 128 3.38 -2.68 -16.79
C THR A 128 4.58 -3.34 -16.09
N ILE A 129 4.43 -3.77 -14.83
CA ILE A 129 5.47 -4.48 -14.07
C ILE A 129 5.14 -5.96 -14.00
N SER A 130 6.11 -6.81 -14.33
CA SER A 130 5.96 -8.27 -14.25
C SER A 130 5.80 -8.75 -12.80
N SER A 131 4.76 -9.54 -12.54
CA SER A 131 4.54 -10.18 -11.23
C SER A 131 5.67 -11.14 -10.85
N ALA A 132 6.32 -11.78 -11.83
CA ALA A 132 7.48 -12.65 -11.63
C ALA A 132 8.70 -11.85 -11.16
N PHE A 133 8.93 -10.68 -11.75
CA PHE A 133 9.98 -9.75 -11.31
C PHE A 133 9.76 -9.32 -9.86
N ILE A 134 8.56 -8.87 -9.51
CA ILE A 134 8.20 -8.48 -8.13
C ILE A 134 8.42 -9.64 -7.16
N SER A 135 7.89 -10.82 -7.48
CA SER A 135 7.98 -11.99 -6.62
C SER A 135 9.43 -12.40 -6.35
N ASN A 136 10.30 -12.36 -7.37
CA ASN A 136 11.71 -12.72 -7.25
C ASN A 136 12.51 -11.71 -6.42
N SER A 137 12.18 -10.43 -6.50
CA SER A 137 12.85 -9.36 -5.75
C SER A 137 12.53 -9.40 -4.24
N VAL A 138 11.37 -9.95 -3.85
CA VAL A 138 10.93 -9.99 -2.45
C VAL A 138 11.26 -11.30 -1.75
N LYS A 139 10.90 -12.44 -2.37
CA LYS A 139 10.93 -13.77 -1.70
C LYS A 139 12.31 -14.16 -1.18
N ASN A 140 13.37 -13.74 -1.85
CA ASN A 140 14.73 -14.15 -1.51
C ASN A 140 15.37 -13.34 -0.39
N LYS A 141 14.77 -12.20 -0.01
CA LYS A 141 15.43 -11.20 0.87
C LYS A 141 14.74 -11.05 2.23
N PHE A 142 13.44 -11.36 2.31
CA PHE A 142 12.66 -11.14 3.52
C PHE A 142 11.88 -12.41 3.90
N ASN A 143 11.93 -12.79 5.17
CA ASN A 143 11.11 -13.86 5.73
C ASN A 143 9.68 -13.35 5.99
N VAL A 144 8.95 -12.98 4.93
CA VAL A 144 7.59 -12.42 5.00
C VAL A 144 6.65 -13.14 4.05
N SER A 145 5.39 -13.31 4.47
CA SER A 145 4.34 -13.76 3.56
C SER A 145 4.09 -12.66 2.53
N THR A 146 4.17 -12.99 1.25
CA THR A 146 4.05 -12.01 0.16
C THR A 146 2.91 -12.38 -0.78
N PHE A 147 2.01 -11.42 -1.01
CA PHE A 147 0.95 -11.49 -2.03
C PHE A 147 1.23 -10.45 -3.10
N VAL A 148 1.18 -10.83 -4.37
CA VAL A 148 1.36 -9.93 -5.52
C VAL A 148 0.06 -9.92 -6.30
N ILE A 149 -0.57 -8.75 -6.39
CA ILE A 149 -1.92 -8.58 -6.93
C ILE A 149 -1.84 -7.59 -8.11
N PRO A 150 -2.11 -8.05 -9.34
CA PRO A 150 -2.22 -7.14 -10.48
C PRO A 150 -3.52 -6.35 -10.40
N VAL A 151 -3.44 -5.05 -10.70
CA VAL A 151 -4.59 -4.13 -10.76
C VAL A 151 -4.49 -3.24 -11.99
N LEU A 152 -5.57 -2.54 -12.35
CA LEU A 152 -5.59 -1.65 -13.51
C LEU A 152 -4.85 -0.33 -13.24
N SER A 153 -5.04 0.23 -12.04
CA SER A 153 -4.42 1.47 -11.59
C SER A 153 -4.46 1.55 -10.06
N ILE A 154 -3.67 2.43 -9.46
CA ILE A 154 -3.52 2.59 -8.02
C ILE A 154 -3.54 4.08 -7.67
N GLU A 155 -4.52 4.58 -6.94
CA GLU A 155 -4.66 6.00 -6.53
C GLU A 155 -4.76 7.06 -7.64
N ASP A 156 -3.83 7.07 -8.60
CA ASP A 156 -3.72 7.91 -9.79
C ASP A 156 -2.97 7.19 -10.92
N ASP A 157 -2.91 7.82 -12.09
CA ASP A 157 -2.30 7.24 -13.30
C ASP A 157 -0.77 7.09 -13.23
N ASN A 158 -0.11 7.73 -12.26
CA ASN A 158 1.36 7.76 -12.15
C ASN A 158 1.88 6.79 -11.09
N THR A 159 1.00 6.19 -10.30
CA THR A 159 1.40 5.26 -9.25
C THR A 159 1.54 3.87 -9.85
N LEU A 160 2.77 3.36 -9.79
CA LEU A 160 3.15 2.09 -10.41
C LEU A 160 2.94 0.90 -9.47
N LEU A 161 3.15 1.16 -8.17
CA LEU A 161 3.15 0.14 -7.14
C LEU A 161 2.58 0.69 -5.84
N ALA A 162 1.88 -0.16 -5.11
CA ALA A 162 1.61 0.06 -3.70
C ALA A 162 1.98 -1.16 -2.88
N ILE A 163 2.65 -0.92 -1.77
CA ILE A 163 3.05 -1.93 -0.80
C ILE A 163 2.25 -1.69 0.46
N VAL A 164 1.43 -2.67 0.83
CA VAL A 164 0.67 -2.69 2.07
C VAL A 164 1.35 -3.66 3.02
N LEU A 165 1.91 -3.13 4.10
CA LEU A 165 2.48 -3.90 5.20
C LEU A 165 1.48 -3.96 6.34
N THR A 166 1.04 -5.19 6.64
CA THR A 166 0.13 -5.45 7.77
C THR A 166 0.85 -6.35 8.77
N LYS A 167 0.79 -5.96 10.04
CA LYS A 167 1.27 -6.79 11.14
C LYS A 167 0.09 -7.49 11.81
N TYR A 168 0.29 -8.75 12.17
CA TYR A 168 -0.63 -9.56 12.96
C TYR A 168 0.06 -9.98 14.26
#